data_AF-A0A174PTG9-F1
#
_entry.id   AF-A0A174PTG9-F1
#
_cell.length_a   1.000
_cell.length_b   1.000
_cell.length_c   1.000
_cell.angle_alpha   90.00
_cell.angle_beta   90.00
_cell.angle_gamma   90.00
#
_symmetry.space_group_name_H-M   'P 1'
#
loop_
_entity.id
_entity.type
_entity.pdbx_description
1 polymer ?
#
loop_
_entity_poly.entity_id
_entity_poly.type
_entity_poly.pdbx_seq_one_letter_code
_entity_poly.pdbx_strand_id
1 'polypeptide(L)'
;MSVDERVMIELVGKKFPIETFEEEIGKVLKQKSGAKLLISNKPDTIKGTDGEFHAVNFKCIPQSGSCKNLFCFLLKHEDGMVLIQKGFLEKL
;
A
#
# COMPACT_ATOMS: atom_id res chain seq x y z
N MET A 1 -9.00 -8.81 -12.98
CA MET A 1 -8.64 -7.71 -12.07
C MET A 1 -9.22 -7.99 -10.69
N SER A 2 -8.37 -8.32 -9.73
CA SER A 2 -8.73 -8.59 -8.34
C SER A 2 -9.15 -7.31 -7.61
N VAL A 3 -9.82 -7.45 -6.46
CA VAL A 3 -10.16 -6.31 -5.60
C VAL A 3 -8.90 -5.59 -5.11
N ASP A 4 -7.83 -6.33 -4.82
CA ASP A 4 -6.55 -5.75 -4.40
C ASP A 4 -5.93 -4.87 -5.50
N GLU A 5 -5.95 -5.35 -6.74
CA GLU A 5 -5.42 -4.58 -7.89
C GLU A 5 -6.19 -3.27 -8.08
N ARG A 6 -7.52 -3.29 -7.95
CA ARG A 6 -8.35 -2.08 -8.06
C ARG A 6 -7.99 -1.06 -6.99
N VAL A 7 -7.93 -1.48 -5.73
CA VAL A 7 -7.61 -0.59 -4.61
C VAL A 7 -6.19 -0.02 -4.75
N MET A 8 -5.22 -0.84 -5.15
CA MET A 8 -3.85 -0.41 -5.39
C MET A 8 -3.79 0.66 -6.50
N ILE A 9 -4.47 0.45 -7.63
CA ILE A 9 -4.53 1.42 -8.73
C ILE A 9 -5.25 2.71 -8.30
N GLU A 10 -6.30 2.64 -7.48
CA GLU A 10 -7.00 3.83 -6.96
C GLU A 10 -6.15 4.65 -5.99
N LEU A 11 -5.14 4.04 -5.36
CA LEU A 11 -4.23 4.71 -4.44
C LEU A 11 -3.03 5.35 -5.16
N VAL A 12 -2.54 4.72 -6.23
CA VAL A 12 -1.43 5.28 -7.02
C VAL A 12 -1.80 6.65 -7.59
N GLY A 13 -0.89 7.62 -7.40
CA GLY A 13 -1.07 9.02 -7.80
C GLY A 13 -1.77 9.89 -6.74
N LYS A 14 -2.36 9.32 -5.69
CA LYS A 14 -2.95 10.11 -4.59
C LYS A 14 -1.88 10.74 -3.71
N LYS A 15 -2.23 11.89 -3.16
CA LYS A 15 -1.44 12.66 -2.19
C LYS A 15 -2.21 12.78 -0.90
N PHE A 16 -1.52 12.64 0.21
CA PHE A 16 -2.08 12.82 1.55
C PHE A 16 -1.12 13.65 2.41
N PRO A 17 -1.61 14.43 3.37
CA PRO A 17 -0.76 14.99 4.41
C PRO A 17 -0.03 13.88 5.15
N ILE A 18 1.25 14.08 5.47
CA ILE A 18 2.07 13.07 6.16
C ILE A 18 1.46 12.67 7.51
N GLU A 19 0.85 13.61 8.21
CA GLU A 19 0.24 13.42 9.53
C GLU A 19 -0.98 12.50 9.50
N THR A 20 -1.69 12.44 8.36
CA THR A 20 -2.93 11.66 8.22
C THR A 20 -2.79 10.46 7.27
N PHE A 21 -1.64 10.29 6.62
CA PHE A 21 -1.43 9.28 5.58
C PHE A 21 -1.80 7.86 6.04
N GLU A 22 -1.27 7.39 7.17
CA GLU A 22 -1.55 6.04 7.66
C GLU A 22 -3.02 5.83 8.02
N GLU A 23 -3.69 6.87 8.53
CA GLU A 23 -5.12 6.83 8.85
C GLU A 23 -5.97 6.73 7.59
N GLU A 24 -5.67 7.53 6.56
CA GLU A 24 -6.37 7.55 5.28
C GLU A 24 -6.19 6.23 4.52
N ILE A 25 -4.97 5.70 4.48
CA ILE A 25 -4.70 4.36 3.92
C ILE A 25 -5.44 3.29 4.72
N GLY A 26 -5.44 3.42 6.05
CA GLY A 26 -6.23 2.59 6.94
C GLY A 26 -7.72 2.60 6.59
N LYS A 27 -8.33 3.75 6.30
CA LYS A 27 -9.74 3.87 5.92
C LYS A 27 -10.04 3.13 4.62
N VAL A 28 -9.22 3.37 3.58
CA VAL A 28 -9.38 2.72 2.27
C VAL A 28 -9.28 1.20 2.39
N LEU A 29 -8.27 0.71 3.12
CA LEU A 29 -8.05 -0.73 3.27
C LEU A 29 -9.02 -1.39 4.27
N LYS A 30 -9.50 -0.66 5.28
CA LYS A 30 -10.52 -1.13 6.23
C LYS A 30 -11.88 -1.37 5.56
N GLN A 31 -12.24 -0.64 4.50
CA GLN A 31 -13.44 -0.95 3.72
C GLN A 31 -13.47 -2.41 3.25
N LYS A 32 -12.30 -3.05 3.11
CA LYS A 32 -12.16 -4.44 2.66
C LYS A 32 -12.34 -5.48 3.77
N SER A 33 -12.13 -5.14 5.04
CA SER A 33 -12.06 -6.16 6.10
C SER A 33 -12.43 -5.72 7.52
N GLY A 34 -12.58 -4.44 7.81
CA GLY A 34 -12.69 -3.93 9.19
C GLY A 34 -11.47 -4.22 10.08
N ALA A 35 -10.43 -4.86 9.52
CA ALA A 35 -9.27 -5.36 10.24
C ALA A 35 -8.25 -4.25 10.52
N LYS A 36 -7.43 -4.47 11.56
CA LYS A 36 -6.27 -3.63 11.87
C LYS A 36 -5.27 -3.71 10.71
N LEU A 37 -4.63 -2.59 10.38
CA LEU A 37 -3.61 -2.54 9.32
C LEU A 37 -2.23 -2.75 9.94
N LEU A 38 -1.46 -3.70 9.42
CA LEU A 38 -0.02 -3.78 9.69
C LEU A 38 0.71 -2.91 8.69
N ILE A 39 1.66 -2.12 9.17
CA ILE A 39 2.42 -1.15 8.39
C ILE A 39 3.90 -1.38 8.63
N SER A 40 4.68 -1.29 7.55
CA SER A 40 6.13 -1.25 7.58
C SER A 40 6.62 -0.13 6.66
N ASN A 41 7.10 0.97 7.24
CA ASN A 41 7.67 2.10 6.52
C ASN A 41 9.20 1.98 6.47
N LYS A 42 9.69 1.00 5.71
CA LYS A 42 11.13 0.75 5.53
C LYS A 42 11.40 0.47 4.04
N PRO A 43 12.50 0.98 3.48
CA PRO A 43 12.97 0.59 2.17
C PRO A 43 13.12 -0.93 2.06
N ASP A 44 12.61 -1.50 0.98
CA ASP A 44 12.68 -2.93 0.69
C ASP A 44 12.62 -3.19 -0.81
N THR A 45 13.03 -4.38 -1.22
CA THR A 45 12.85 -4.88 -2.58
C THR A 45 11.92 -6.08 -2.53
N ILE A 46 10.76 -5.96 -3.17
CA ILE A 46 9.72 -7.00 -3.19
C ILE A 46 9.64 -7.64 -4.57
N LYS A 47 9.11 -8.88 -4.64
CA LYS A 47 8.77 -9.51 -5.92
C LYS A 47 7.29 -9.32 -6.18
N GLY A 48 6.96 -8.53 -7.20
CA GLY A 48 5.59 -8.24 -7.58
C GLY A 48 4.86 -9.47 -8.12
N THR A 49 3.53 -9.41 -8.14
CA THR A 49 2.68 -10.41 -8.82
C THR A 49 2.91 -10.46 -10.34
N ASP A 50 3.55 -9.44 -10.91
CA ASP A 50 4.06 -9.41 -12.28
C ASP A 50 5.34 -10.27 -12.49
N GLY A 51 5.95 -10.74 -11.40
CA GLY A 51 7.17 -11.53 -11.41
C GLY A 51 8.45 -10.69 -11.40
N GLU A 52 8.35 -9.36 -11.43
CA GLU A 52 9.47 -8.43 -11.43
C GLU A 52 9.85 -7.98 -10.00
N PHE A 53 11.07 -7.48 -9.84
CA PHE A 53 11.53 -6.93 -8.56
C PHE A 53 11.36 -5.42 -8.53
N HIS A 54 10.74 -4.93 -7.46
CA HIS A 54 10.42 -3.51 -7.29
C HIS A 54 10.97 -2.97 -5.98
N ALA A 55 11.64 -1.82 -6.05
CA ALA A 55 12.02 -1.06 -4.87
C ALA A 55 10.81 -0.29 -4.32
N VAL A 56 10.51 -0.51 -3.05
CA VAL A 56 9.40 0.12 -2.31
C VAL A 56 9.92 0.64 -0.98
N ASN A 57 9.19 1.56 -0.35
CA ASN A 57 9.56 2.08 0.98
C ASN A 57 8.41 2.01 1.99
N PHE A 58 7.25 1.52 1.56
CA PHE A 58 6.11 1.33 2.43
C PHE A 58 5.39 0.04 2.07
N LYS A 59 5.08 -0.77 3.08
CA LYS A 59 4.33 -2.01 2.92
C LYS A 59 3.20 -2.04 3.94
N CYS A 60 2.04 -2.51 3.54
CA CYS A 60 0.92 -2.66 4.46
C CYS A 60 0.01 -3.85 4.10
N ILE A 61 -0.63 -4.42 5.10
CA ILE A 61 -1.62 -5.48 4.91
C ILE A 61 -2.70 -5.41 6.00
N PRO A 62 -3.99 -5.53 5.64
CA PRO A 62 -5.05 -5.72 6.62
C PRO A 62 -4.88 -7.08 7.32
N GLN A 63 -4.91 -7.11 8.65
CA GLN A 63 -4.83 -8.33 9.48
C GLN A 63 -6.11 -9.16 9.34
N SER A 64 -6.29 -9.76 8.17
CA SER A 64 -7.47 -10.52 7.81
C SER A 64 -7.05 -11.77 7.07
N GLY A 65 -7.65 -12.91 7.42
CA GLY A 65 -7.43 -14.17 6.70
C GLY A 65 -7.86 -14.14 5.24
N SER A 66 -8.61 -13.11 4.81
CA SER A 66 -9.02 -12.92 3.42
C SER A 66 -8.01 -12.12 2.59
N CYS A 67 -7.03 -11.45 3.20
CA CYS A 67 -6.00 -10.70 2.50
C CYS A 67 -4.88 -11.63 2.06
N LYS A 68 -4.79 -11.85 0.74
CA LYS A 68 -3.82 -12.78 0.13
C LYS A 68 -2.56 -12.08 -0.39
N ASN A 69 -2.55 -10.75 -0.38
CA ASN A 69 -1.49 -9.93 -0.93
C ASN A 69 -1.07 -8.84 0.05
N LEU A 70 0.23 -8.54 0.06
CA LEU A 70 0.83 -7.38 0.70
C LEU A 70 0.77 -6.20 -0.28
N PHE A 71 0.23 -5.08 0.18
CA PHE A 71 0.24 -3.83 -0.59
C PHE A 71 1.58 -3.14 -0.39
N CYS A 72 2.33 -2.97 -1.48
CA CYS A 72 3.67 -2.40 -1.47
C CYS A 72 3.68 -1.11 -2.29
N PHE A 73 4.12 -0.01 -1.69
CA PHE A 73 4.08 1.30 -2.29
C PHE A 73 5.46 1.96 -2.27
N LEU A 74 5.76 2.68 -3.36
CA LEU A 74 6.84 3.65 -3.41
C LEU A 74 6.25 5.03 -3.13
N LEU A 75 6.52 5.52 -1.92
CA LEU A 75 6.10 6.83 -1.45
C LEU A 75 7.17 7.87 -1.75
N LYS A 76 6.74 9.08 -2.10
CA LYS A 76 7.60 10.26 -2.18
C LYS A 76 7.08 11.32 -1.22
N HIS A 77 7.97 11.82 -0.37
CA HIS A 77 7.65 12.87 0.59
C HIS A 77 8.09 14.22 0.02
N GLU A 78 7.17 15.16 -0.13
CA GLU A 78 7.44 16.53 -0.61
C GLU A 78 6.48 17.50 0.10
N ASP A 79 7.01 18.62 0.61
CA ASP A 79 6.22 19.71 1.20
C ASP A 79 5.19 19.27 2.27
N GLY A 80 5.57 18.33 3.14
CA GLY A 80 4.69 17.78 4.19
C GLY A 80 3.60 16.83 3.67
N MET A 81 3.65 16.48 2.38
CA MET A 81 2.74 15.54 1.74
C MET A 81 3.45 14.23 1.38
N VAL A 82 2.67 13.17 1.32
CA VAL A 82 3.06 11.83 0.88
C VAL A 82 2.33 11.52 -0.43
N LEU A 83 3.09 11.37 -1.51
CA LEU A 83 2.61 10.94 -2.82
C LEU A 83 2.87 9.44 -2.99
N ILE A 84 1.85 8.68 -3.37
CA ILE A 84 2.01 7.29 -3.79
C ILE A 84 2.46 7.28 -5.26
N GLN A 85 3.76 7.17 -5.52
CA GLN A 85 4.29 7.22 -6.89
C GLN A 85 4.00 5.93 -7.67
N LYS A 86 4.21 4.79 -7.01
CA LYS A 86 3.99 3.46 -7.58
C LYS A 86 3.38 2.53 -6.54
N GLY A 87 2.64 1.55 -7.02
CA GLY A 87 2.01 0.52 -6.19
C GLY A 87 2.19 -0.84 -6.83
N PHE A 88 2.40 -1.84 -5.98
CA PHE A 88 2.65 -3.22 -6.35
C PHE A 88 1.96 -4.14 -5.34
N LEU A 89 1.66 -5.35 -5.78
CA LEU A 89 1.17 -6.41 -4.92
C LEU A 89 2.24 -7.49 -4.82
N GLU A 90 2.54 -7.92 -3.61
CA GLU A 90 3.38 -9.10 -3.34
C GLU A 90 2.48 -10.19 -2.77
N LYS A 91 2.64 -11.41 -3.25
CA LYS A 91 1.85 -12.55 -2.77
C LYS A 91 2.45 -13.07 -1.46
N LEU A 92 1.62 -13.25 -0.45
CA LEU A 92 2.02 -13.87 0.82
C LEU A 92 2.15 -15.40 0.73
#